data_AF-A0A843CH31-F1
#
_entry.id   AF-A0A843CH31-F1
#
_cell.length_a   1.000
_cell.length_b   1.000
_cell.length_c   1.000
_cell.angle_alpha   90.00
_cell.angle_beta   90.00
_cell.angle_gamma   90.00
#
_symmetry.space_group_name_H-M   'P 1'
#
loop_
_entity.id
_entity.type
_entity.pdbx_description
1 polymer ?
#
loop_
_entity_poly.entity_id
_entity_poly.type
_entity_poly.pdbx_seq_one_letter_code
_entity_poly.pdbx_strand_id
1 'polypeptide(L)' 'GKEYVAIDVKPEMIGHYIGEFAITNQKVVHGTPGIGASRSSMYVPLK' A
#
# COMPACT_ATOMS: atom_id res chain seq x y z
N GLY A 1 10.68 -7.25 -11.82
CA GLY A 1 9.46 -6.79 -12.50
C GLY A 1 8.71 -8.02 -12.97
N LYS A 2 7.52 -8.28 -12.42
CA LYS A 2 6.76 -9.51 -12.69
C LYS A 2 5.47 -9.25 -13.47
N GLU A 3 5.01 -8.00 -13.56
CA GLU A 3 3.73 -7.63 -14.19
C GLU A 3 3.88 -6.29 -14.91
N TYR A 4 3.25 -6.17 -16.08
CA TYR A 4 3.15 -4.93 -16.85
C TYR A 4 1.86 -4.21 -16.45
N VAL A 5 1.98 -3.00 -15.91
CA VAL A 5 0.84 -2.16 -15.55
C VAL A 5 0.58 -1.20 -16.70
N ALA A 6 -0.57 -1.34 -17.36
CA ALA A 6 -1.04 -0.35 -18.33
C ALA A 6 -1.53 0.89 -17.57
N ILE A 7 -0.88 2.03 -17.79
CA ILE A 7 -1.20 3.30 -17.13
C ILE A 7 -1.79 4.23 -18.19
N ASP A 8 -3.05 4.63 -18.01
CA ASP A 8 -3.68 5.67 -18.83
C ASP A 8 -3.21 7.06 -18.36
N VAL A 9 -2.55 7.79 -19.27
CA VAL A 9 -1.95 9.09 -18.95
C VAL A 9 -3.01 10.18 -18.96
N LYS A 10 -3.24 10.80 -17.80
CA LYS A 10 -4.07 12.01 -17.68
C LYS A 10 -3.23 13.28 -17.92
N PRO A 11 -3.83 14.40 -18.35
CA PRO A 11 -3.11 15.66 -18.59
C PRO A 11 -2.39 16.20 -17.36
N GLU A 12 -2.88 15.91 -16.16
CA GLU A 12 -2.29 16.29 -14.87
C GLU A 12 -0.98 15.55 -14.56
N MET A 13 -0.68 14.48 -15.29
CA MET A 13 0.51 13.64 -15.13
C MET A 13 1.65 14.08 -16.08
N ILE A 14 1.41 15.11 -16.91
CA ILE A 14 2.39 15.65 -17.85
C ILE A 14 3.51 16.36 -17.06
N GLY A 15 4.75 15.90 -17.24
CA GLY A 15 5.93 16.41 -16.53
C GLY A 15 6.46 15.47 -15.43
N HIS A 16 5.71 14.43 -15.09
CA HIS A 16 6.11 13.38 -14.13
C HIS A 16 6.65 12.13 -14.83
N TYR A 17 7.47 11.34 -14.14
CA TYR A 17 8.00 10.11 -14.71
C TYR A 17 6.97 8.99 -14.60
N ILE A 18 6.81 8.20 -15.67
CA ILE A 18 5.85 7.08 -15.72
C ILE A 18 6.10 6.07 -14.59
N GLY A 19 7.36 5.91 -14.17
CA GLY A 19 7.75 5.03 -13.07
C GLY A 19 7.17 5.40 -11.70
N GLU A 20 6.78 6.67 -11.49
CA GLU A 20 6.15 7.13 -10.24
C GLU A 20 4.71 6.63 -10.11
N PHE A 21 4.06 6.37 -11.24
CA PHE A 21 2.69 5.84 -11.29
C PHE A 21 2.66 4.31 -11.30
N ALA A 22 3.81 3.67 -11.55
CA ALA A 22 3.97 2.22 -11.43
C ALA A 22 4.32 1.85 -9.98
N ILE A 23 3.29 1.72 -9.13
CA ILE A 23 3.48 1.27 -7.74
C ILE A 23 4.08 -0.14 -7.74
N THR A 24 5.34 -0.26 -7.29
CA THR A 24 6.09 -1.53 -7.26
C THR A 24 5.86 -2.36 -6.00
N ASN A 25 5.23 -1.78 -4.98
CA ASN A 25 5.03 -2.40 -3.67
C ASN A 25 3.56 -2.61 -3.38
N GLN A 26 3.23 -3.74 -2.73
CA GLN A 26 1.89 -3.98 -2.25
C GLN A 26 1.57 -3.08 -1.05
N LYS A 27 0.37 -2.49 -1.03
CA LYS A 27 -0.12 -1.73 0.12
C LYS A 27 -0.24 -2.66 1.32
N VAL A 28 0.56 -2.44 2.36
CA VAL A 28 0.42 -3.15 3.63
C VAL A 28 -0.73 -2.52 4.40
N VAL A 29 -1.81 -3.29 4.61
CA VAL A 29 -2.91 -2.89 5.49
C VAL A 29 -2.72 -3.65 6.80
N HIS A 30 -2.38 -2.93 7.87
CA HIS A 30 -2.44 -3.50 9.21
C HIS A 30 -3.92 -3.65 9.58
N GLY A 31 -4.42 -4.88 9.54
CA GLY A 31 -5.76 -5.19 10.04
C GLY A 31 -5.87 -4.87 11.54
N THR A 32 -7.09 -4.66 12.02
CA THR A 32 -7.39 -4.71 13.46
C THR A 32 -6.91 -6.05 14.02
N PRO A 33 -6.26 -6.09 15.20
CA PRO A 33 -5.87 -7.35 15.82
C PRO A 33 -7.13 -8.17 16.08
N GLY A 34 -7.36 -9.18 15.25
CA GLY A 34 -8.46 -10.11 15.39
C GLY A 34 -8.26 -11.05 16.59
N ILE A 35 -9.32 -11.75 16.98
CA ILE A 35 -9.26 -12.86 17.94
C ILE A 35 -8.33 -13.93 17.35
N GLY A 36 -7.11 -14.00 17.88
CA GLY A 36 -6.04 -14.88 17.38
C GLY A 36 -4.74 -14.16 17.00
N ALA A 37 -4.68 -12.83 17.07
CA ALA A 37 -3.45 -12.10 16.84
C ALA A 37 -2.43 -12.39 17.96
N SER A 38 -1.20 -12.77 17.59
CA SER A 38 -0.13 -13.05 18.57
C SER A 38 0.10 -11.85 19.50
N ARG A 39 0.53 -12.13 20.73
CA ARG A 39 0.68 -11.19 21.86
C ARG A 39 1.48 -9.92 21.54
N SER A 40 2.19 -9.88 20.42
CA SER A 40 2.95 -8.71 19.93
C SER A 40 2.10 -7.60 19.28
N SER A 41 0.83 -7.86 18.96
CA SER A 41 -0.05 -6.93 18.22
C SER A 41 -1.18 -6.31 19.06
N MET A 42 -1.27 -6.66 20.35
CA MET A 42 -2.21 -6.03 21.29
C MET A 42 -1.61 -4.71 21.80
N TYR A 43 -1.92 -3.61 21.12
CA TYR A 43 -1.90 -2.31 21.79
C TYR A 43 -3.25 -2.09 22.47
N VAL A 44 -3.29 -2.30 23.79
CA VAL A 44 -4.43 -1.93 24.64
C VAL A 44 -4.11 -0.55 25.23
N PRO A 45 -4.88 0.50 24.90
CA PRO A 45 -4.72 1.79 25.55
C PRO A 45 -5.26 1.66 26.98
N LEU A 46 -4.36 1.52 27.95
CA LEU A 46 -4.71 1.64 29.36
C LEU A 46 -4.98 3.13 29.66
N LYS A 47 -6.17 3.38 30.22
CA LYS A 47 -6.67 4.69 30.66
C LYS A 47 -5.77 5.33 31.69
#